data_AF-A0A354V1Q3-F1
#
_entry.id   AF-A0A354V1Q3-F1
#
_cell.length_a   1.000
_cell.length_b   1.000
_cell.length_c   1.000
_cell.angle_alpha   90.00
_cell.angle_beta   90.00
_cell.angle_gamma   90.00
#
_symmetry.space_group_name_H-M   'P 1'
#
loop_
_entity.id
_entity.type
_entity.pdbx_description
1 polymer ?
#
loop_
_entity_poly.entity_id
_entity_poly.type
_entity_poly.pdbx_seq_one_letter_code
_entity_poly.pdbx_strand_id
1 'polypeptide(L)'
;MSQDTGGPDPSFEERLKVARSKQGLDAPPKRPLNDQGELGGSAWGIGARVGVELVAALVVAVAIGYGLDHVFHTTPILTVVFVPLGGAAGIMNVWRLFAPKKSDR
;
A
#
# COMPACT_ATOMS: atom_id res chain seq x y z
N MET A 1 -8.29 49.50 16.73
CA MET A 1 -7.85 48.08 16.70
C MET A 1 -9.07 47.20 16.82
N SER A 2 -9.09 46.10 16.06
CA SER A 2 -10.00 44.93 16.13
C SER A 2 -11.22 44.97 15.20
N GLN A 3 -11.50 44.01 14.30
CA GLN A 3 -10.75 42.88 13.69
C GLN A 3 -11.43 42.60 12.33
N ASP A 4 -10.62 42.38 11.30
CA ASP A 4 -11.01 41.86 9.99
C ASP A 4 -11.31 40.36 10.12
N THR A 5 -12.54 39.92 9.86
CA THR A 5 -12.91 38.49 9.86
C THR A 5 -13.22 38.04 8.44
N GLY A 6 -12.17 37.91 7.63
CA GLY A 6 -12.21 37.30 6.29
C GLY A 6 -12.44 35.79 6.34
N GLY A 7 -13.68 35.37 6.59
CA GLY A 7 -14.14 33.99 6.35
C GLY A 7 -14.68 33.85 4.91
N PRO A 8 -14.39 32.77 4.18
CA PRO A 8 -14.95 32.57 2.83
C PRO A 8 -16.49 32.47 2.87
N ASP A 9 -17.17 33.19 1.99
CA ASP A 9 -18.63 33.12 1.86
C ASP A 9 -19.07 31.68 1.52
N PRO A 10 -20.22 31.19 2.07
CA PRO A 10 -20.68 29.81 1.89
C PRO A 10 -20.83 29.36 0.43
N SER A 11 -21.03 30.31 -0.49
CA SER A 11 -21.13 30.03 -1.94
C SER A 11 -19.81 29.62 -2.59
N PHE A 12 -18.66 30.08 -2.07
CA PHE A 12 -17.35 29.73 -2.61
C PHE A 12 -16.99 28.28 -2.27
N GLU A 13 -17.25 27.88 -1.03
CA GLU A 13 -17.10 26.49 -0.56
C GLU A 13 -18.02 25.55 -1.33
N GLU A 14 -19.26 25.96 -1.61
CA GLU A 14 -20.19 25.14 -2.39
C GLU A 14 -19.74 24.97 -3.85
N ARG A 15 -19.20 26.03 -4.47
CA ARG A 15 -18.61 25.96 -5.82
C ARG A 15 -17.34 25.11 -5.85
N LEU A 16 -16.50 25.22 -4.83
CA LEU A 16 -15.31 24.37 -4.66
C LEU A 16 -15.71 22.90 -4.52
N LYS A 17 -16.72 22.60 -3.71
CA LYS A 17 -17.24 21.25 -3.50
C LYS A 17 -17.79 20.65 -4.78
N VAL A 18 -18.58 21.41 -5.55
CA VAL A 18 -19.11 20.95 -6.85
C VAL A 18 -18.00 20.74 -7.88
N ALA A 19 -16.96 21.58 -7.89
CA ALA A 19 -15.81 21.40 -8.77
C ALA A 19 -14.99 20.16 -8.38
N ARG A 20 -14.78 19.95 -7.08
CA ARG A 20 -14.05 18.81 -6.53
C ARG A 20 -14.79 17.49 -6.77
N SER A 21 -16.12 17.48 -6.62
CA SER A 21 -16.95 16.31 -6.88
C SER A 21 -16.98 15.94 -8.36
N LYS A 22 -17.03 16.93 -9.26
CA LYS A 22 -16.92 16.71 -10.72
C LYS A 22 -15.56 16.15 -11.13
N GLN A 23 -14.50 16.50 -10.42
CA GLN A 23 -13.15 15.98 -10.66
C GLN A 23 -12.85 14.68 -9.89
N GLY A 24 -13.82 14.13 -9.15
CA GLY A 24 -13.64 12.89 -8.38
C GLY A 24 -12.60 13.00 -7.26
N LEU A 25 -12.21 14.22 -6.88
CA LEU A 25 -11.21 14.50 -5.85
C LEU A 25 -11.73 14.27 -4.43
N ASP A 26 -13.05 14.11 -4.27
CA ASP A 26 -13.70 13.64 -3.03
C ASP A 26 -13.68 12.10 -2.90
N ALA A 27 -13.19 11.39 -3.91
CA ALA A 27 -12.91 9.96 -3.76
C ALA A 27 -11.74 9.79 -2.78
N PRO A 28 -11.85 8.87 -1.79
CA PRO A 28 -10.77 8.65 -0.84
C PRO A 28 -9.47 8.38 -1.60
N PRO A 29 -8.31 8.89 -1.12
CA PRO A 29 -7.06 8.78 -1.83
C PRO A 29 -6.82 7.32 -2.21
N LYS A 30 -6.72 7.07 -3.51
CA LYS A 30 -6.40 5.74 -4.04
C LYS A 30 -5.10 5.31 -3.40
N ARG A 31 -5.21 4.36 -2.46
CA ARG A 31 -4.08 3.68 -1.84
C ARG A 31 -3.21 3.15 -2.98
N PRO A 32 -1.87 3.30 -2.91
CA PRO A 32 -1.00 3.05 -4.04
C PRO A 32 -1.20 1.63 -4.60
N LEU A 33 -1.33 1.56 -5.93
CA LEU A 33 -1.34 0.38 -6.80
C LEU A 33 -2.44 -0.69 -6.64
N ASN A 34 -3.62 -0.35 -6.10
CA ASN A 34 -4.78 -1.26 -6.16
C ASN A 34 -5.97 -0.61 -6.87
N ASP A 35 -5.89 -0.46 -8.20
CA ASP A 35 -7.08 -0.49 -9.07
C ASP A 35 -6.69 -0.30 -10.53
N GLN A 36 -6.74 -1.38 -11.30
CA GLN A 36 -7.39 -1.37 -12.60
C GLN A 36 -7.68 -2.79 -13.07
N GLY A 37 -8.92 -3.18 -12.85
CA GLY A 37 -9.54 -4.42 -13.27
C GLY A 37 -10.87 -4.53 -12.54
N GLU A 38 -11.88 -3.83 -13.05
CA GLU A 38 -13.26 -3.79 -12.55
C GLU A 38 -13.90 -5.19 -12.46
N LEU A 39 -13.53 -5.98 -11.46
CA LEU A 39 -14.24 -7.17 -11.02
C LEU A 39 -14.09 -7.27 -9.51
N GLY A 40 -15.02 -6.61 -8.80
CA GLY A 40 -15.05 -6.53 -7.34
C GLY A 40 -14.85 -7.89 -6.68
N GLY A 41 -14.01 -7.94 -5.64
CA GLY A 41 -13.99 -9.00 -4.64
C GLY A 41 -13.89 -10.44 -5.17
N SER A 42 -13.44 -10.68 -6.40
CA SER A 42 -13.33 -12.03 -6.92
C SER A 42 -12.17 -12.75 -6.22
N ALA A 43 -12.36 -14.02 -5.87
CA ALA A 43 -11.31 -14.84 -5.27
C ALA A 43 -10.02 -14.84 -6.12
N TRP A 44 -10.15 -14.65 -7.43
CA TRP A 44 -9.03 -14.53 -8.37
C TRP A 44 -8.19 -13.27 -8.15
N GLY A 45 -8.82 -12.10 -8.00
CA GLY A 45 -8.10 -10.84 -7.75
C GLY A 45 -7.36 -10.85 -6.40
N ILE A 46 -7.97 -11.45 -5.38
CA ILE A 46 -7.32 -11.65 -4.08
C ILE A 46 -6.12 -12.59 -4.21
N GLY A 47 -6.30 -13.74 -4.88
CA GLY A 47 -5.22 -14.71 -5.10
C GLY A 47 -4.04 -14.13 -5.89
N ALA A 48 -4.33 -13.39 -6.97
CA ALA A 48 -3.30 -12.73 -7.79
C ALA A 48 -2.49 -11.73 -6.97
N ARG A 49 -3.15 -10.90 -6.14
CA ARG A 49 -2.45 -9.96 -5.26
C ARG A 49 -1.57 -10.67 -4.24
N VAL A 50 -2.09 -11.68 -3.56
CA VAL A 50 -1.30 -12.47 -2.60
C VAL A 50 -0.09 -13.10 -3.28
N GLY A 51 -0.25 -13.64 -4.49
CA GLY A 51 0.85 -14.17 -5.29
C GLY A 51 1.93 -13.13 -5.59
N VAL A 52 1.53 -11.94 -6.06
CA VAL A 52 2.47 -10.84 -6.35
C VAL A 52 3.21 -10.39 -5.09
N GLU A 53 2.53 -10.24 -3.96
CA GLU A 53 3.15 -9.84 -2.68
C GLU A 53 4.23 -10.85 -2.23
N LEU A 54 3.93 -12.15 -2.33
CA LEU A 54 4.87 -13.22 -1.96
C LEU A 54 6.07 -13.28 -2.92
N VAL A 55 5.83 -13.20 -4.22
CA VAL A 55 6.91 -13.21 -5.23
C VAL A 55 7.79 -11.97 -5.09
N ALA A 56 7.19 -10.79 -4.90
CA ALA A 56 7.94 -9.56 -4.70
C ALA A 56 8.81 -9.62 -3.44
N ALA A 57 8.26 -10.09 -2.32
CA ALA A 57 9.02 -10.26 -1.08
C ALA A 57 10.21 -11.21 -1.26
N LEU A 58 10.02 -12.32 -2.00
CA LEU A 58 11.08 -13.28 -2.29
C LEU A 58 12.17 -12.67 -3.18
N VAL A 59 11.80 -11.99 -4.27
CA VAL A 59 12.75 -11.34 -5.18
C VAL A 59 13.59 -10.30 -4.42
N VAL A 60 12.95 -9.48 -3.59
CA VAL A 60 13.65 -8.47 -2.76
C VAL A 60 14.61 -9.15 -1.78
N ALA A 61 14.17 -10.20 -1.09
CA ALA A 61 15.01 -10.92 -0.14
C ALA A 61 16.24 -11.57 -0.80
N VAL A 62 16.06 -12.21 -1.96
CA VAL A 62 17.16 -12.79 -2.73
C VAL A 62 18.10 -11.69 -3.22
N ALA A 63 17.58 -10.57 -3.72
CA ALA A 63 18.41 -9.45 -4.19
C ALA A 63 19.27 -8.87 -3.06
N ILE A 64 18.69 -8.66 -1.87
CA ILE A 64 19.41 -8.16 -0.70
C ILE A 64 20.43 -9.20 -0.23
N GLY A 65 20.02 -10.46 -0.06
CA GLY A 65 20.88 -11.53 0.41
C GLY A 65 22.08 -11.76 -0.52
N TYR A 66 21.84 -11.77 -1.83
CA TYR A 66 22.89 -11.93 -2.83
C TYR A 66 23.85 -10.73 -2.85
N GLY A 67 23.32 -9.51 -2.76
CA GLY A 67 24.14 -8.30 -2.66
C GLY A 67 25.05 -8.32 -1.43
N LEU A 68 24.52 -8.73 -0.28
CA LEU A 68 25.30 -8.86 0.95
C LEU A 68 26.33 -9.99 0.85
N ASP A 69 25.94 -11.15 0.32
CA ASP A 69 26.86 -12.27 0.10
C ASP A 69 28.06 -11.85 -0.77
N HIS A 70 27.83 -10.99 -1.77
CA HIS A 70 28.88 -10.48 -2.64
C HIS A 70 29.83 -9.50 -1.93
N VAL A 71 29.30 -8.60 -1.10
CA VAL A 71 30.11 -7.62 -0.34
C VAL A 71 30.93 -8.29 0.76
N PHE A 72 30.35 -9.28 1.44
CA PHE A 72 30.98 -9.95 2.58
C PHE A 72 31.67 -11.28 2.21
N HIS A 73 31.64 -11.68 0.94
CA HIS A 73 32.17 -12.97 0.46
C HIS A 73 31.62 -14.18 1.25
N THR A 74 30.35 -14.12 1.64
CA THR A 74 29.67 -15.14 2.47
C THR A 74 28.78 -16.07 1.66
N THR A 75 28.84 -16.01 0.32
CA THR A 75 27.94 -16.72 -0.60
C THR A 75 27.87 -18.24 -0.32
N PRO A 76 26.67 -18.83 -0.13
CA PRO A 76 25.32 -18.25 -0.18
C PRO A 76 24.64 -18.07 1.19
N ILE A 77 25.40 -17.86 2.27
CA ILE A 77 24.88 -17.93 3.65
C ILE A 77 23.84 -16.83 3.91
N LEU A 78 24.11 -15.58 3.57
CA LEU A 78 23.19 -14.47 3.84
C LEU A 78 21.94 -14.57 2.95
N THR A 79 22.07 -15.01 1.69
CA THR A 79 20.91 -15.31 0.84
C THR A 79 20.00 -16.35 1.48
N VAL A 80 20.56 -17.45 1.98
CA VAL A 80 19.79 -18.52 2.64
C VAL A 80 19.06 -18.02 3.88
N VAL A 81 19.64 -17.09 4.63
CA VAL A 81 19.00 -16.48 5.80
C VAL A 81 17.95 -15.44 5.41
N PHE A 82 18.19 -14.63 4.38
CA PHE A 82 17.25 -13.58 3.96
C PHE A 82 15.99 -14.13 3.30
N VAL A 83 16.07 -15.25 2.57
CA VAL A 83 14.88 -15.87 1.94
C VAL A 83 13.75 -16.16 2.93
N PRO A 84 13.93 -16.89 4.05
CA PRO A 84 12.87 -17.11 5.02
C PRO A 84 12.43 -15.82 5.72
N LEU A 85 13.32 -14.85 5.93
CA LEU A 85 12.95 -13.53 6.47
C LEU A 85 12.02 -12.76 5.51
N GLY A 86 12.34 -12.77 4.22
CA GLY A 86 11.49 -12.22 3.17
C GLY A 86 10.15 -12.93 3.08
N GLY A 87 10.15 -14.26 3.14
CA GLY A 87 8.94 -15.07 3.20
C GLY A 87 8.05 -14.71 4.39
N ALA A 88 8.63 -14.58 5.59
CA ALA A 88 7.91 -14.16 6.79
C ALA A 88 7.31 -12.75 6.63
N ALA A 89 8.08 -11.80 6.07
CA ALA A 89 7.60 -10.45 5.78
C ALA A 89 6.44 -10.45 4.77
N GLY A 90 6.54 -11.24 3.69
CA GLY A 90 5.49 -11.41 2.69
C GLY A 90 4.21 -11.97 3.30
N ILE A 91 4.31 -13.04 4.11
CA ILE A 91 3.17 -13.62 4.83
C ILE A 91 2.54 -12.59 5.78
N MET A 92 3.36 -11.81 6.50
CA MET A 92 2.87 -10.78 7.40
C MET A 92 2.11 -9.66 6.65
N ASN A 93 2.56 -9.29 5.46
CA ASN A 93 1.87 -8.29 4.63
C ASN A 93 0.51 -8.83 4.14
N VAL A 94 0.47 -10.11 3.78
CA VAL A 94 -0.77 -10.82 3.40
C VAL A 94 -1.73 -10.91 4.60
N TRP A 95 -1.26 -11.28 5.80
CA TRP A 95 -2.12 -11.27 6.98
C TRP A 95 -2.66 -9.89 7.32
N ARG A 96 -1.87 -8.83 7.14
CA ARG A 96 -2.35 -7.46 7.35
C ARG A 96 -3.47 -7.07 6.38
N LEU A 97 -3.51 -7.67 5.19
CA LEU A 97 -4.60 -7.48 4.25
C LEU A 97 -5.92 -8.09 4.75
N PHE A 98 -5.86 -9.21 5.47
CA PHE A 98 -7.03 -9.93 5.96
C PHE A 98 -7.39 -9.64 7.42
N ALA A 99 -6.47 -9.05 8.20
CA ALA A 99 -6.70 -8.76 9.60
C ALA A 99 -7.80 -7.70 9.76
N PRO A 100 -8.95 -8.03 10.37
CA PRO A 100 -10.00 -7.04 10.62
C PRO A 100 -9.49 -5.99 11.61
N LYS A 101 -9.54 -4.71 11.22
CA LYS A 101 -9.30 -3.60 12.14
C LYS A 101 -10.36 -3.67 13.24
N LYS A 102 -9.96 -3.94 14.48
CA LYS A 102 -10.87 -3.93 15.63
C LYS A 102 -11.53 -2.55 15.69
N SER A 103 -12.84 -2.51 15.48
CA SER A 103 -13.64 -1.31 15.76
C SER A 103 -13.80 -1.28 17.27
N ASP A 104 -13.12 -0.35 17.94
CA ASP A 104 -13.50 0.01 19.30
C ASP A 104 -14.96 0.46 19.27
N ARG A 105 -15.75 -0.10 20.19
CA ARG A 105 -17.15 0.24 20.42
C ARG A 105 -17.23 1.37 21.43
#